data_AF-A0A146FM20-F1
#
_entry.id   AF-A0A146FM20-F1
#
_cell.length_a   1.000
_cell.length_b   1.000
_cell.length_c   1.000
_cell.angle_alpha   90.00
_cell.angle_beta   90.00
_cell.angle_gamma   90.00
#
_symmetry.space_group_name_H-M   'P 1'
#
loop_
_entity.id
_entity.type
_entity.pdbx_description
1 polymer ?
#
loop_
_entity_poly.entity_id
_entity_poly.type
_entity_poly.pdbx_seq_one_letter_code
_entity_poly.pdbx_strand_id
1 'polypeptide(L)' 'MAELNANRYKYFRWTPRHAWFSFLYMALIPGALGYVAYKTDGLYQLRGKRRGDTIVEW' A
#
# COMPACT_ATOMS: atom_id res chain seq x y z
N MET A 1 -13.58 -28.94 2.18
CA MET A 1 -12.89 -27.64 2.42
C MET A 1 -12.80 -26.76 1.17
N ALA A 2 -12.38 -27.29 0.00
CA ALA A 2 -12.24 -26.51 -1.23
C ALA A 2 -13.55 -25.83 -1.70
N GLU A 3 -14.68 -26.53 -1.60
CA GLU A 3 -15.99 -26.05 -2.03
C GLU A 3 -16.50 -24.82 -1.24
N LEU A 4 -16.23 -24.75 0.07
CA LEU A 4 -16.62 -23.61 0.92
C LEU A 4 -15.81 -22.36 0.61
N ASN A 5 -14.52 -22.51 0.25
CA ASN A 5 -13.69 -21.38 -0.16
C ASN A 5 -14.11 -20.85 -1.53
N ALA A 6 -14.42 -21.75 -2.48
CA ALA A 6 -14.89 -21.37 -3.80
C ALA A 6 -16.25 -20.63 -3.76
N ASN A 7 -17.15 -21.03 -2.87
CA ASN A 7 -18.48 -20.42 -2.74
C ASN A 7 -18.55 -19.25 -1.74
N ARG A 8 -17.42 -18.79 -1.17
CA ARG A 8 -17.40 -17.77 -0.11
C ARG A 8 -18.08 -16.46 -0.51
N TYR A 9 -17.95 -16.06 -1.77
CA TYR A 9 -18.59 -14.84 -2.29
C TYR A 9 -20.12 -14.88 -2.21
N LYS A 10 -20.73 -16.07 -2.28
CA LYS A 10 -22.20 -16.24 -2.22
C LYS A 10 -22.77 -15.92 -0.84
N TYR A 11 -21.99 -16.17 0.21
CA TYR A 11 -22.38 -15.94 1.61
C TYR A 11 -21.87 -14.62 2.17
N PHE A 12 -21.19 -13.82 1.34
CA PHE A 12 -20.67 -12.53 1.75
C PHE A 12 -21.79 -11.53 2.05
N ARG A 13 -21.61 -10.74 3.11
CA ARG A 13 -22.52 -9.66 3.49
C ARG A 13 -21.72 -8.40 3.77
N TRP A 14 -22.18 -7.28 3.22
CA TRP A 14 -21.63 -5.97 3.55
C TRP A 14 -22.05 -5.58 4.96
N THR A 15 -21.11 -5.66 5.89
CA THR A 15 -21.25 -5.05 7.22
C THR A 15 -20.36 -3.81 7.31
N PRO A 16 -20.64 -2.86 8.21
CA PRO A 16 -19.82 -1.65 8.35
C PRO A 16 -18.33 -1.94 8.54
N ARG A 17 -18.00 -3.03 9.24
CA ARG A 17 -16.62 -3.51 9.40
C ARG A 17 -15.97 -3.91 8.07
N HIS A 18 -16.69 -4.65 7.22
CA HIS A 18 -16.16 -5.05 5.91
C HIS A 18 -16.00 -3.85 4.98
N ALA A 19 -16.98 -2.93 4.97
CA ALA A 19 -16.89 -1.66 4.23
C ALA A 19 -15.63 -0.87 4.61
N TRP A 20 -15.36 -0.76 5.91
CA TRP A 20 -14.18 -0.07 6.41
C TRP A 20 -12.88 -0.74 5.96
N PHE A 21 -12.77 -2.07 6.07
CA PHE A 21 -11.59 -2.77 5.60
C PHE A 21 -11.41 -2.68 4.08
N SER A 22 -12.47 -2.81 3.29
CA SER A 22 -12.41 -2.62 1.85
C SER A 22 -11.88 -1.22 1.49
N PHE A 23 -12.38 -0.17 2.15
CA PHE A 23 -11.87 1.19 1.95
C PHE A 23 -10.38 1.32 2.30
N LEU A 24 -9.96 0.79 3.46
CA LEU A 24 -8.57 0.84 3.90
C LEU A 24 -7.62 0.20 2.88
N TYR A 25 -7.93 -1.01 2.44
CA TYR A 25 -7.02 -1.77 1.57
C TYR A 25 -7.10 -1.36 0.10
N MET A 26 -8.25 -0.87 -0.38
CA MET A 26 -8.39 -0.46 -1.78
C MET A 26 -8.03 1.00 -2.03
N ALA A 27 -8.20 1.88 -1.04
CA ALA A 27 -7.99 3.32 -1.22
C ALA A 27 -6.91 3.88 -0.29
N LEU A 28 -7.05 3.72 1.03
CA LEU A 28 -6.16 4.39 1.98
C LEU A 28 -4.71 3.93 1.84
N ILE A 29 -4.47 2.61 1.83
CA ILE A 29 -3.11 2.05 1.76
C ILE A 29 -2.46 2.37 0.40
N PRO A 30 -3.08 2.07 -0.76
CA PRO A 30 -2.49 2.45 -2.05
C PRO A 30 -2.31 3.96 -2.20
N GLY A 31 -3.26 4.76 -1.72
CA GLY A 31 -3.18 6.23 -1.78
C GLY A 31 -2.03 6.79 -0.92
N ALA A 32 -1.86 6.30 0.30
CA ALA A 32 -0.76 6.71 1.17
C ALA A 32 0.60 6.27 0.59
N LEU A 33 0.70 5.03 0.10
CA LEU A 33 1.92 4.54 -0.55
C LEU A 33 2.24 5.34 -1.80
N GLY A 34 1.25 5.62 -2.65
CA GLY A 34 1.41 6.45 -3.84
C GLY A 34 1.89 7.86 -3.47
N TYR A 35 1.27 8.50 -2.48
CA TYR A 35 1.69 9.82 -2.01
C TYR A 35 3.13 9.84 -1.54
N VAL A 36 3.53 8.88 -0.70
CA VAL A 36 4.91 8.77 -0.22
C VAL A 36 5.85 8.51 -1.39
N ALA A 37 5.53 7.54 -2.25
CA ALA A 37 6.33 7.20 -3.41
C ALA A 37 6.56 8.43 -4.31
N TYR A 38 5.52 9.15 -4.70
CA TYR A 38 5.65 10.38 -5.51
C TYR A 38 6.44 11.48 -4.82
N LYS A 39 6.33 11.60 -3.50
CA LYS A 39 7.11 12.57 -2.73
C LYS A 39 8.58 12.19 -2.61
N THR A 40 8.89 10.90 -2.53
CA THR A 40 10.24 10.37 -2.33
C THR A 40 10.95 10.00 -3.63
N ASP A 41 10.21 9.96 -4.75
CA ASP A 41 10.77 9.64 -6.06
C ASP A 41 11.80 10.71 -6.45
N GLY A 42 12.98 10.27 -6.85
CA GLY A 42 14.12 11.14 -7.16
C GLY A 42 14.80 11.80 -5.95
N LEU A 43 14.23 11.75 -4.73
CA LEU A 43 14.84 12.40 -3.57
C LEU A 43 16.08 11.67 -3.04
N TYR A 44 16.28 10.39 -3.34
CA TYR A 44 17.37 9.62 -2.74
C TYR A 44 18.26 8.98 -3.79
N GLN A 45 19.53 9.39 -3.85
CA GLN A 45 20.52 8.80 -4.72
C GLN A 45 21.65 8.14 -3.91
N LEU A 46 21.67 6.81 -3.91
CA LEU A 46 22.63 6.00 -3.15
C LEU A 46 23.88 5.65 -3.97
N ARG A 47 23.89 5.93 -5.27
CA ARG A 47 24.97 5.52 -6.17
C ARG A 47 26.26 6.30 -5.86
N GLY A 48 27.30 5.58 -5.45
CA GLY A 48 28.64 6.14 -5.26
C GLY A 48 28.85 6.97 -3.98
N LYS A 49 27.87 7.04 -3.08
CA LYS A 49 27.95 7.79 -1.82
C LYS A 49 28.87 7.08 -0.81
N ARG A 50 29.65 7.85 -0.05
CA ARG A 50 30.53 7.36 1.04
C ARG A 50 29.95 7.74 2.41
N ARG A 51 30.56 7.22 3.49
CA ARG A 51 30.15 7.53 4.87
C ARG A 51 30.29 9.04 5.11
N GLY A 52 29.18 9.70 5.44
CA GLY A 52 29.11 11.14 5.70
C GLY A 52 28.51 11.96 4.55
N ASP A 53 28.31 11.39 3.37
CA ASP A 53 27.74 12.11 2.23
C ASP A 53 26.21 12.24 2.31
N THR A 54 25.68 13.37 1.84
CA THR A 54 24.24 13.60 1.77
C THR A 54 23.60 12.76 0.66
N ILE A 55 22.56 12.01 1.04
CA ILE A 55 21.81 11.10 0.14
C ILE A 55 20.64 11.82 -0.54
N VAL A 56 20.16 12.91 0.07
CA VAL A 56 19.01 13.68 -0.42
C VAL A 56 19.40 14.51 -1.65
N GLU A 57 18.64 14.39 -2.73
CA GLU A 57 18.63 15.27 -3.89
C GLU A 57 17.35 16.14 -3.80
N TRP A 58 17.49 17.47 -3.92
CA TRP A 58 16.38 18.42 -3.81
C TRP A 58 16.10 19.13 -5.13
#